data_AF-A0A1Y3X0G8-F1
#
_entry.id   AF-A0A1Y3X0G8-F1
#
_cell.length_a   1.000
_cell.length_b   1.000
_cell.length_c   1.000
_cell.angle_alpha   90.00
_cell.angle_beta   90.00
_cell.angle_gamma   90.00
#
_symmetry.space_group_name_H-M   'P 1'
#
loop_
_entity.id
_entity.type
_entity.pdbx_description
1 polymer ?
#
loop_
_entity_poly.entity_id
_entity_poly.type
_entity_poly.pdbx_seq_one_letter_code
_entity_poly.pdbx_strand_id
1 'polypeptide(L)'
;MNNPTVILNGDQVYCDELIRENARLTIQHEVDRQKMEALERQIEDQAANITSLEAHSYAREDLEELADLRRTVDKAIKDLHFVMAGGDPCKVCAKVCMMGEGNCQPVWTGEKTED
;
A
#
# COMPACT_ATOMS: atom_id res chain seq x y z
N MET A 1 18.55 -73.88 2.11
CA MET A 1 18.21 -73.58 3.52
C MET A 1 19.14 -72.45 3.95
N ASN A 2 18.62 -71.26 4.24
CA ASN A 2 19.44 -70.11 4.63
C ASN A 2 19.92 -70.25 6.08
N ASN A 3 21.17 -69.87 6.35
CA ASN A 3 21.79 -69.99 7.66
C ASN A 3 21.14 -68.97 8.65
N PRO A 4 20.59 -69.39 9.79
CA PRO A 4 19.95 -68.52 10.78
C PRO A 4 20.82 -67.33 11.23
N THR A 5 22.14 -67.50 11.28
CA THR A 5 23.07 -66.42 11.65
C THR A 5 23.13 -65.31 10.61
N VAL A 6 22.95 -65.64 9.33
CA VAL A 6 22.93 -64.64 8.23
C VAL A 6 21.65 -63.80 8.28
N ILE A 7 20.53 -64.41 8.67
CA ILE A 7 19.23 -63.74 8.80
C ILE A 7 19.28 -62.73 9.97
N LEU A 8 19.77 -63.16 11.13
CA LEU A 8 19.90 -62.30 12.32
C LEU A 8 20.84 -61.10 12.09
N ASN A 9 21.92 -61.29 11.32
CA ASN A 9 22.82 -60.19 10.97
C ASN A 9 22.15 -59.16 10.03
N GLY A 10 21.30 -59.60 9.10
CA GLY A 10 20.55 -58.70 8.23
C GLY A 10 19.54 -57.85 8.98
N ASP A 11 18.78 -58.47 9.89
CA ASP A 11 17.78 -57.79 10.72
C ASP A 11 18.43 -56.78 11.68
N GLN A 12 19.60 -57.12 12.25
CA GLN A 12 20.35 -56.21 13.11
C GLN A 12 20.84 -54.97 12.34
N VAL A 13 21.43 -55.16 11.14
CA VAL A 13 21.89 -54.05 10.30
C VAL A 13 20.73 -53.14 9.88
N TYR A 14 19.57 -53.72 9.57
CA TYR A 14 18.37 -52.96 9.23
C TYR A 14 17.86 -52.10 10.40
N CYS A 15 17.79 -52.68 11.60
CA CYS A 15 17.39 -51.96 12.81
C CYS A 15 18.36 -50.81 13.14
N ASP A 16 19.67 -51.04 13.04
CA ASP A 16 20.67 -50.01 13.29
C ASP A 16 20.55 -48.84 12.30
N GLU A 17 20.27 -49.13 11.03
CA GLU A 17 20.06 -48.10 10.01
C GLU A 17 18.79 -47.28 10.25
N LEU A 18 17.69 -47.94 10.63
CA LEU A 18 16.46 -47.25 11.02
C LEU A 18 16.67 -46.34 12.22
N ILE A 19 17.42 -46.78 13.24
CA ILE A 19 17.71 -45.97 14.42
C ILE A 19 18.51 -44.72 14.01
N ARG A 20 19.52 -44.88 13.15
CA ARG A 20 20.31 -43.75 12.63
C ARG A 20 19.47 -42.77 11.84
N GLU A 21 18.63 -43.24 10.92
CA GLU A 21 17.82 -42.34 10.09
C GLU A 21 16.72 -41.66 10.93
N ASN A 22 16.12 -42.36 11.88
CA ASN A 22 15.17 -41.72 12.81
C ASN A 22 15.83 -40.62 13.66
N ALA A 23 17.08 -40.83 14.11
CA ALA A 23 17.82 -39.79 14.82
C ALA A 23 18.11 -38.58 13.92
N ARG A 24 18.48 -38.83 12.65
CA ARG A 24 18.73 -37.78 11.66
C ARG A 24 17.48 -36.96 11.36
N LEU A 25 16.36 -37.63 11.11
CA LEU A 25 15.06 -37.00 10.86
C LEU A 25 14.57 -36.20 12.06
N THR A 26 14.77 -36.71 13.28
CA THR A 26 14.40 -36.00 14.52
C THR A 26 15.14 -34.67 14.62
N ILE A 27 16.46 -34.67 14.39
CA ILE A 27 17.28 -33.45 14.41
C ILE A 27 16.83 -32.51 13.30
N GLN A 28 16.60 -33.02 12.09
CA GLN A 28 16.18 -32.22 10.96
C GLN A 28 14.83 -31.54 11.20
N HIS A 29 13.83 -32.27 11.70
CA HIS A 29 12.52 -31.75 12.02
C HIS A 29 12.58 -30.64 13.07
N GLU A 30 13.41 -30.80 14.10
CA GLU A 30 13.57 -29.78 15.13
C GLU A 30 14.23 -28.51 14.59
N VAL A 31 15.25 -28.65 13.73
CA VAL A 31 15.88 -27.52 13.04
C VAL A 31 14.88 -26.80 12.14
N ASP A 32 14.08 -27.55 11.39
CA ASP A 32 13.09 -26.96 10.48
C ASP A 32 11.95 -26.29 11.25
N ARG A 33 11.52 -26.85 12.38
CA ARG A 33 10.58 -26.20 13.29
C ARG A 33 11.12 -24.86 13.79
N GLN A 34 12.37 -24.80 14.24
CA GLN A 34 12.99 -23.56 14.69
C GLN A 34 13.10 -22.51 13.57
N LYS A 35 13.40 -22.93 12.34
CA LYS A 35 13.43 -22.04 11.18
C LYS A 35 12.05 -21.50 10.84
N MET A 36 11.02 -22.34 10.88
CA MET A 36 9.63 -21.91 10.65
C MET A 36 9.21 -20.87 11.68
N GLU A 37 9.44 -21.10 12.96
CA GLU A 37 9.13 -20.13 14.02
C GLU A 37 9.90 -18.80 13.85
N ALA A 38 11.15 -18.85 13.39
CA ALA A 38 11.92 -17.64 13.12
C ALA A 38 11.36 -16.85 11.92
N LEU A 39 10.93 -17.55 10.87
CA LEU A 39 10.30 -16.95 9.70
C LEU A 39 8.93 -16.36 10.05
N GLU A 40 8.13 -17.05 10.84
CA GLU A 40 6.83 -16.56 11.33
C GLU A 40 6.99 -15.26 12.10
N ARG A 41 7.97 -15.18 13.03
CA ARG A 41 8.27 -13.92 13.73
C ARG A 41 8.71 -12.80 12.78
N GLN A 42 9.54 -13.12 11.78
CA GLN A 42 9.95 -12.13 10.78
C GLN A 42 8.75 -11.61 9.96
N ILE A 43 7.80 -12.48 9.62
CA ILE A 43 6.58 -12.09 8.92
C ILE A 43 5.73 -11.17 9.79
N GLU A 44 5.56 -11.47 11.08
CA GLU A 44 4.83 -10.62 12.02
C GLU A 44 5.48 -9.23 12.16
N ASP A 45 6.80 -9.18 12.34
CA ASP A 45 7.56 -7.93 12.42
C ASP A 45 7.44 -7.12 11.12
N GLN A 46 7.52 -7.79 9.96
CA GLN A 46 7.35 -7.14 8.65
C GLN A 46 5.94 -6.61 8.46
N ALA A 47 4.91 -7.36 8.86
CA ALA A 47 3.52 -6.93 8.79
C ALA A 47 3.30 -5.66 9.63
N ALA A 48 3.82 -5.63 10.87
CA ALA A 48 3.76 -4.43 11.72
C ALA A 48 4.45 -3.22 11.08
N ASN A 49 5.62 -3.42 10.46
CA ASN A 49 6.34 -2.37 9.75
C ASN A 49 5.56 -1.84 8.54
N ILE A 50 4.94 -2.72 7.75
CA ILE A 50 4.12 -2.34 6.59
C ILE A 50 2.91 -1.51 7.06
N THR A 51 2.17 -1.98 8.07
CA THR A 51 1.03 -1.23 8.61
C THR A 51 1.42 0.16 9.10
N SER A 52 2.58 0.29 9.76
CA SER A 52 3.10 1.59 10.20
C SER A 52 3.44 2.49 9.01
N LEU A 53 4.11 1.96 7.98
CA LEU A 53 4.47 2.70 6.77
C LEU A 53 3.23 3.15 5.98
N GLU A 54 2.23 2.29 5.83
CA GLU A 54 0.96 2.61 5.17
C GLU A 54 0.21 3.72 5.92
N ALA A 55 0.13 3.64 7.25
CA ALA A 55 -0.49 4.69 8.05
C ALA A 55 0.23 6.05 7.87
N HIS A 56 1.57 6.04 7.78
CA HIS A 56 2.34 7.25 7.51
C HIS A 56 2.20 7.75 6.07
N SER A 57 2.05 6.88 5.07
CA SER A 57 1.86 7.30 3.68
C SER A 57 0.49 7.93 3.47
N TYR A 58 -0.58 7.31 3.97
CA TYR A 58 -1.94 7.87 3.89
C TYR A 58 -2.03 9.23 4.59
N ALA A 59 -1.47 9.35 5.80
CA ALA A 59 -1.45 10.63 6.50
C ALA A 59 -0.66 11.71 5.73
N ARG A 60 0.35 11.34 4.94
CA ARG A 60 1.12 12.29 4.13
C ARG A 60 0.36 12.71 2.88
N GLU A 61 -0.26 11.77 2.17
CA GLU A 61 -1.09 12.05 0.99
C GLU A 61 -2.27 12.96 1.35
N ASP A 62 -2.96 12.68 2.45
CA ASP A 62 -4.07 13.52 2.95
C ASP A 62 -3.61 14.97 3.24
N LEU A 63 -2.42 15.15 3.81
CA LEU A 63 -1.87 16.48 4.10
C LEU A 63 -1.49 17.24 2.83
N GLU A 64 -0.97 16.56 1.81
CA GLU A 64 -0.61 17.16 0.53
C GLU A 64 -1.85 17.59 -0.25
N GLU A 65 -2.88 16.74 -0.29
CA GLU A 65 -4.18 17.06 -0.91
C GLU A 65 -4.86 18.24 -0.20
N LEU A 66 -4.85 18.26 1.14
CA LEU A 66 -5.37 19.38 1.93
C LEU A 66 -4.61 20.68 1.65
N ALA A 67 -3.29 20.62 1.48
CA ALA A 67 -2.47 21.78 1.15
C ALA A 67 -2.79 22.31 -0.26
N ASP A 68 -3.00 21.43 -1.25
CA ASP A 68 -3.37 21.81 -2.62
C ASP A 68 -4.79 22.37 -2.70
N LEU A 69 -5.74 21.76 -2.00
CA LEU A 69 -7.09 22.30 -1.83
C LEU A 69 -7.05 23.69 -1.21
N ARG A 70 -6.24 23.87 -0.15
CA ARG A 70 -6.08 25.18 0.51
C ARG A 70 -5.52 26.23 -0.44
N ARG A 71 -4.48 25.91 -1.23
CA ARG A 71 -3.93 26.82 -2.25
C ARG A 71 -4.96 27.19 -3.31
N THR A 72 -5.76 26.21 -3.75
CA THR A 72 -6.82 26.41 -4.74
C THR A 72 -7.91 27.34 -4.22
N VAL A 73 -8.36 27.14 -2.97
CA VAL A 73 -9.34 28.00 -2.31
C VAL A 73 -8.79 29.41 -2.12
N ASP A 74 -7.56 29.54 -1.61
CA ASP A 74 -6.92 30.86 -1.42
C ASP A 74 -6.78 31.62 -2.74
N LYS A 75 -6.51 30.92 -3.85
CA LYS A 75 -6.49 31.51 -5.20
C LYS A 75 -7.90 31.95 -5.63
N ALA A 76 -8.90 31.09 -5.49
CA ALA A 76 -10.27 31.41 -5.86
C ALA A 76 -10.82 32.62 -5.10
N ILE A 77 -10.51 32.75 -3.81
CA ILE A 77 -10.87 33.92 -3.00
C ILE A 77 -10.24 35.20 -3.58
N LYS A 78 -8.96 35.16 -3.95
CA LYS A 78 -8.28 36.30 -4.57
C LYS A 78 -8.89 36.68 -5.92
N ASP A 79 -9.19 35.69 -6.76
CA ASP A 79 -9.80 35.89 -8.07
C ASP A 79 -11.21 36.50 -7.92
N LEU A 80 -11.99 36.05 -6.94
CA LEU A 80 -13.29 36.64 -6.60
C LEU A 80 -13.16 38.10 -6.14
N HIS A 81 -12.26 38.38 -5.19
CA HIS A 81 -12.02 39.75 -4.74
C HIS A 81 -11.59 40.67 -5.88
N PHE A 82 -10.78 40.18 -6.81
CA PHE A 82 -10.37 40.93 -7.99
C PHE A 82 -11.57 41.30 -8.89
N VAL A 83 -12.44 40.33 -9.19
CA VAL A 83 -13.65 40.57 -10.00
C VAL A 83 -14.63 41.50 -9.28
N MET A 84 -14.83 41.31 -7.97
CA MET A 84 -15.70 42.18 -7.16
C MET A 84 -15.20 43.62 -7.10
N ALA A 85 -13.89 43.86 -7.22
CA ALA A 85 -13.30 45.19 -7.34
C ALA A 85 -13.42 45.80 -8.75
N GLY A 86 -14.14 45.15 -9.68
CA GLY A 86 -14.32 45.59 -11.06
C GLY A 86 -13.23 45.12 -12.03
N GLY A 87 -12.39 44.16 -11.64
CA GLY A 87 -11.39 43.55 -12.51
C GLY A 87 -12.01 42.71 -13.64
N ASP A 88 -11.31 42.62 -14.79
CA ASP A 88 -11.76 41.85 -15.95
C ASP A 88 -11.80 40.33 -15.66
N PRO A 89 -12.99 39.69 -15.64
CA PRO A 89 -13.13 38.26 -15.34
C PRO A 89 -12.37 37.36 -16.31
N CYS A 90 -12.11 37.81 -17.54
CA CYS A 90 -11.36 37.05 -18.53
C CYS A 90 -9.89 36.82 -18.12
N LYS A 91 -9.35 37.63 -17.19
CA LYS A 91 -7.97 37.49 -16.68
C LYS A 91 -7.80 36.37 -15.65
N VAL A 92 -8.88 35.96 -15.00
CA VAL A 92 -8.88 34.90 -13.97
C VAL A 92 -9.63 33.64 -14.42
N CYS A 93 -10.31 33.70 -15.57
CA CYS A 93 -11.02 32.57 -16.15
C CYS A 93 -10.05 31.45 -16.59
N ALA A 94 -10.35 30.20 -16.24
CA ALA A 94 -9.58 29.03 -16.68
C ALA A 94 -9.89 28.58 -18.12
N LYS A 95 -10.98 29.09 -18.73
CA LYS A 95 -11.35 28.74 -20.11
C LYS A 95 -10.60 29.64 -21.09
N VAL A 96 -10.07 29.03 -22.16
CA VAL A 96 -9.57 29.76 -23.33
C VAL A 96 -10.76 30.47 -23.98
N CYS A 97 -10.88 31.77 -23.69
CA CYS A 97 -11.78 32.64 -24.42
C CYS A 97 -11.21 32.86 -25.82
N MET A 98 -12.00 32.62 -26.86
CA MET A 98 -11.69 33.10 -28.22
C MET A 98 -11.88 34.63 -28.23
N MET A 99 -10.89 35.33 -27.69
CA MET A 99 -10.84 36.80 -27.64
C MET A 99 -10.88 37.36 -29.06
N GLY A 100 -12.03 37.88 -29.49
CA GLY A 100 -12.21 38.51 -30.79
C GLY A 100 -13.67 38.65 -31.26
N GLU A 101 -14.57 37.80 -30.77
CA GLU A 101 -15.96 37.76 -31.26
C GLU A 101 -16.98 38.52 -30.37
N GLY A 102 -16.54 39.12 -29.26
CA GLY A 102 -17.41 39.96 -28.41
C GLY A 102 -18.50 39.23 -27.60
N ASN A 103 -18.61 37.91 -27.71
CA ASN A 103 -19.68 37.12 -27.08
C ASN A 103 -19.34 36.49 -25.71
N CYS A 104 -18.20 36.82 -25.10
CA CYS A 104 -17.89 36.35 -23.75
C CYS A 104 -18.63 37.21 -22.72
N GLN A 105 -19.87 36.83 -22.39
CA GLN A 105 -20.57 37.39 -21.24
C GLN A 105 -20.34 36.48 -20.03
N PRO A 106 -19.82 37.01 -18.91
CA PRO A 106 -19.78 36.25 -17.67
C PRO A 106 -21.22 35.96 -17.23
N VAL A 107 -21.66 34.72 -17.35
CA VAL A 107 -22.98 34.30 -16.88
C VAL A 107 -22.87 33.84 -15.44
N TRP A 108 -23.37 34.65 -14.51
CA TRP A 108 -23.61 34.21 -13.14
C TRP A 108 -24.94 33.46 -13.10
N THR A 109 -24.89 32.12 -13.11
CA THR A 109 -26.07 31.31 -12.82
C THR A 109 -26.29 31.32 -11.30
N GLY A 110 -26.79 32.44 -10.77
CA GLY A 110 -27.35 32.49 -9.42
C GLY A 110 -28.60 31.60 -9.33
N GLU A 111 -29.22 31.54 -8.15
CA GLU A 111 -30.57 30.97 -8.02
C GLU A 111 -31.50 31.69 -8.99
N LYS A 112 -31.97 30.96 -10.01
CA LYS A 112 -32.96 31.46 -10.95
C LYS A 112 -34.23 31.74 -10.15
N THR A 113 -34.58 32.99 -9.95
CA THR A 113 -35.96 33.33 -9.62
C THR A 113 -36.80 32.99 -10.85
N GLU A 114 -37.62 31.96 -10.71
CA GLU A 114 -38.65 31.59 -11.68
C GLU A 114 -39.69 32.72 -11.72
N ASP A 115 -39.84 33.36 -12.88
CA ASP A 115 -40.96 34.25 -13.22
C ASP A 115 -42.03 33.46 -13.98
#